data_AF-A0A6V8CVG7-F1
#
_entry.id   AF-A0A6V8CVG7-F1
#
_cell.length_a   1.000
_cell.length_b   1.000
_cell.length_c   1.000
_cell.angle_alpha   90.00
_cell.angle_beta   90.00
_cell.angle_gamma   90.00
#
_symmetry.space_group_name_H-M   'P 1'
#
loop_
_entity.id
_entity.type
_entity.pdbx_description
1 polymer ?
#
loop_
_entity_poly.entity_id
_entity_poly.type
_entity_poly.pdbx_seq_one_letter_code
_entity_poly.pdbx_strand_id
1 'polypeptide(L)'
;MAETTFVYDASDKVLGRLASHVANQLLSTAKAGDGARVIIVNAEKAVVSGKKTEVFRDYKSKRELNHPRKGPFFPRMPDKILKRTVRGMLPYQKSRSGRIALRNLRVEIGTPSNLKGNLPDGHEWGDTSKFDRGLPNSFVRLEDISESLGADITRFGGEA
;
A
#
# COMPACT_ATOMS: atom_id res chain seq x y z
N MET A 1 -11.13 23.64 8.10
CA MET A 1 -10.61 23.30 6.76
C MET A 1 -10.99 21.85 6.53
N ALA A 2 -11.70 21.54 5.44
CA ALA A 2 -12.18 20.18 5.19
C ALA A 2 -10.98 19.23 5.09
N GLU A 3 -10.94 18.18 5.92
CA GLU A 3 -9.91 17.15 5.86
C GLU A 3 -10.19 16.25 4.65
N THR A 4 -9.77 16.68 3.45
CA THR A 4 -9.95 15.87 2.24
C THR A 4 -9.18 14.56 2.38
N THR A 5 -9.90 13.45 2.25
CA THR A 5 -9.35 12.10 2.32
C THR A 5 -9.35 11.49 0.94
N PHE A 6 -8.17 11.19 0.41
CA PHE A 6 -8.04 10.56 -0.89
C PHE A 6 -8.12 9.04 -0.75
N VAL A 7 -8.99 8.42 -1.56
CA VAL A 7 -9.14 6.98 -1.64
C VAL A 7 -8.52 6.49 -2.94
N TYR A 8 -7.68 5.46 -2.87
CA TYR A 8 -7.07 4.82 -4.03
C TYR A 8 -7.41 3.32 -4.04
N ASP A 9 -7.84 2.82 -5.19
CA ASP A 9 -7.98 1.38 -5.43
C ASP A 9 -6.66 0.82 -5.95
N ALA A 10 -6.11 -0.18 -5.26
CA ALA A 10 -4.88 -0.85 -5.66
C ALA A 10 -5.10 -1.98 -6.69
N SER A 11 -6.35 -2.30 -7.03
CA SER A 11 -6.69 -3.37 -7.98
C SER A 11 -6.00 -3.18 -9.33
N ASP A 12 -5.24 -4.19 -9.75
CA ASP A 12 -4.47 -4.20 -11.00
C ASP A 12 -3.49 -3.02 -11.16
N LYS A 13 -3.17 -2.31 -10.07
CA LYS A 13 -2.17 -1.23 -10.07
C LYS A 13 -0.81 -1.76 -9.68
N VAL A 14 0.22 -1.26 -10.36
CA VAL A 14 1.62 -1.59 -10.02
C VAL A 14 1.97 -0.97 -8.67
N LEU A 15 2.25 -1.82 -7.69
CA LEU A 15 2.54 -1.49 -6.30
C LEU A 15 3.53 -0.35 -6.13
N GLY A 16 4.66 -0.40 -6.85
CA GLY A 16 5.70 0.62 -6.77
C GLY A 16 5.25 1.99 -7.29
N ARG A 17 4.47 2.02 -8.37
CA ARG A 17 3.99 3.27 -8.99
C ARG A 17 2.94 3.94 -8.11
N LEU A 18 1.97 3.16 -7.64
CA LEU A 18 0.95 3.61 -6.70
C LEU A 18 1.61 4.16 -5.42
N ALA A 19 2.56 3.40 -4.85
CA ALA A 19 3.26 3.81 -3.64
C ALA A 19 4.02 5.13 -3.82
N SER A 20 4.67 5.34 -4.97
CA SER A 20 5.42 6.56 -5.25
C SER A 20 4.49 7.78 -5.39
N HIS A 21 3.36 7.62 -6.08
CA HIS A 21 2.37 8.69 -6.20
C HIS A 21 1.81 9.09 -4.83
N VAL A 22 1.37 8.10 -4.06
CA VAL A 22 0.82 8.31 -2.71
C VAL A 22 1.85 8.93 -1.76
N ALA A 23 3.11 8.48 -1.80
CA ALA A 23 4.17 9.05 -0.97
C ALA A 23 4.42 10.54 -1.29
N ASN A 24 4.45 10.90 -2.57
CA ASN A 24 4.63 12.29 -2.99
C ASN A 24 3.47 13.17 -2.55
N GLN A 25 2.22 12.71 -2.71
CA GLN A 25 1.03 13.43 -2.29
C GLN A 25 0.99 13.62 -0.77
N LEU A 26 1.26 12.57 0.02
CA LEU A 26 1.30 12.68 1.48
C LEU A 26 2.41 13.62 1.96
N LEU A 27 3.54 13.67 1.25
CA LEU A 27 4.65 14.53 1.63
C LEU A 27 4.38 16.00 1.27
N SER A 28 3.72 16.28 0.14
CA SER A 28 3.37 17.65 -0.24
C SER A 28 2.33 18.24 0.71
N THR A 29 1.29 17.48 1.06
CA THR A 29 0.24 17.93 1.99
C THR A 29 0.79 18.11 3.41
N ALA A 30 1.59 17.17 3.89
CA ALA A 30 2.24 17.29 5.21
C ALA A 30 3.23 18.45 5.31
N LYS A 31 3.79 18.93 4.18
CA LYS A 31 4.63 20.14 4.14
C LYS A 31 3.81 21.43 4.08
N ALA A 32 2.69 21.41 3.36
CA ALA A 32 1.77 22.55 3.26
C ALA A 32 1.05 22.83 4.59
N GLY A 33 0.97 21.83 5.48
CA GLY A 33 0.23 21.93 6.74
C GLY A 33 -1.20 21.43 6.65
N ASP A 34 -1.65 21.09 5.44
CA ASP A 34 -2.94 20.47 5.18
C ASP A 34 -2.89 18.98 5.55
N GLY A 35 -3.73 18.58 6.49
CA GLY A 35 -3.79 17.23 7.04
C GLY A 35 -4.45 16.20 6.13
N ALA A 36 -4.20 16.23 4.82
CA ALA A 36 -4.83 15.29 3.89
C ALA A 36 -4.46 13.84 4.24
N ARG A 37 -5.48 12.99 4.25
CA ARG A 37 -5.37 11.56 4.56
C ARG A 37 -5.43 10.76 3.26
N VAL A 38 -4.73 9.63 3.23
CA VAL A 38 -4.79 8.72 2.09
C VAL A 38 -5.17 7.33 2.58
N ILE A 39 -6.20 6.77 1.97
CA ILE A 39 -6.67 5.40 2.19
C ILE A 39 -6.42 4.62 0.91
N ILE A 40 -5.68 3.52 0.99
CA ILE A 40 -5.55 2.56 -0.10
C ILE A 40 -6.42 1.33 0.23
N VAL A 41 -7.30 0.95 -0.69
CA VAL A 41 -8.17 -0.23 -0.58
C VAL A 41 -7.73 -1.33 -1.55
N ASN A 42 -8.19 -2.55 -1.32
CA ASN A 42 -7.88 -3.74 -2.12
C ASN A 42 -6.36 -4.00 -2.26
N ALA A 43 -5.60 -3.80 -1.17
CA ALA A 43 -4.15 -3.94 -1.18
C ALA A 43 -3.67 -5.33 -1.65
N GLU A 44 -4.46 -6.38 -1.45
CA GLU A 44 -4.21 -7.75 -1.90
C GLU A 44 -4.14 -7.90 -3.42
N LYS A 45 -4.88 -7.05 -4.15
CA LYS A 45 -4.94 -7.06 -5.63
C LYS A 45 -3.85 -6.23 -6.29
N ALA A 46 -2.99 -5.57 -5.51
CA ALA A 46 -1.88 -4.81 -6.06
C ALA A 46 -0.85 -5.72 -6.73
N VAL A 47 -0.23 -5.21 -7.78
CA VAL A 47 0.59 -6.00 -8.69
C VAL A 47 2.08 -5.66 -8.56
N VAL A 48 2.92 -6.68 -8.50
CA VAL A 48 4.38 -6.57 -8.60
C VAL A 48 4.82 -7.12 -9.95
N SER A 49 5.52 -6.29 -10.72
CA SER A 49 6.09 -6.68 -12.02
C SER A 49 7.27 -7.64 -11.83
N GLY A 50 7.37 -8.67 -12.67
CA GLY A 50 8.48 -9.62 -12.69
C GLY A 50 8.02 -11.07 -12.83
N LYS A 51 8.98 -11.99 -13.00
CA LYS A 51 8.71 -13.43 -13.04
C LYS A 51 8.34 -13.94 -11.65
N LYS A 52 7.32 -14.80 -11.58
CA LYS A 52 6.79 -15.36 -10.33
C LYS A 52 7.86 -15.96 -9.41
N THR A 53 8.79 -16.73 -9.98
CA THR A 53 9.88 -17.38 -9.25
C THR A 53 10.87 -16.39 -8.63
N GLU A 54 11.25 -15.36 -9.39
CA GLU A 54 12.20 -14.32 -8.93
C GLU A 54 11.55 -13.47 -7.84
N VAL A 55 10.31 -13.02 -8.06
CA VAL A 55 9.57 -12.21 -7.10
C VAL A 55 9.44 -12.95 -5.77
N PHE A 56 8.97 -14.21 -5.77
CA PHE A 56 8.85 -14.97 -4.53
C PHE A 56 10.18 -15.19 -3.82
N ARG A 57 11.25 -15.51 -4.56
CA ARG A 57 12.59 -15.65 -3.99
C ARG A 57 13.05 -14.37 -3.29
N ASP A 58 12.80 -13.22 -3.90
CA ASP A 58 13.21 -11.92 -3.36
C ASP A 58 12.43 -11.54 -2.10
N TYR A 59 11.13 -11.83 -2.06
CA TYR A 59 10.31 -11.60 -0.85
C TYR A 59 10.66 -12.58 0.26
N LYS A 60 10.95 -13.85 -0.08
CA LYS A 60 11.37 -14.87 0.89
C LYS A 60 12.73 -14.53 1.51
N SER A 61 13.72 -14.16 0.68
CA SER A 61 15.06 -13.78 1.17
C SER A 61 15.01 -12.56 2.10
N LYS A 62 14.20 -11.55 1.77
CA LYS A 62 13.96 -10.39 2.66
C LYS A 62 13.40 -10.79 4.02
N ARG A 63 12.58 -11.84 4.07
CA ARG A 63 11.97 -12.35 5.31
C ARG A 63 12.91 -13.26 6.08
N GLU A 64 13.78 -14.03 5.43
CA GLU A 64 14.78 -14.88 6.08
C GLU A 64 15.80 -14.05 6.87
N LEU A 65 16.03 -12.78 6.48
CA LEU A 65 16.80 -11.80 7.26
C LEU A 65 16.13 -11.38 8.58
N ASN A 66 14.87 -11.78 8.83
CA ASN A 66 14.15 -11.42 10.05
C ASN A 66 14.72 -12.19 11.25
N HIS A 67 15.48 -11.49 12.11
CA HIS A 67 15.82 -11.99 13.44
C HIS A 67 14.67 -11.72 14.43
N PRO A 68 14.18 -12.72 15.21
CA PRO A 68 12.99 -12.60 16.07
C PRO A 68 13.02 -11.44 17.09
N ARG A 69 14.21 -11.11 17.64
CA ARG A 69 14.35 -10.07 18.68
C ARG A 69 14.79 -8.69 18.18
N LYS A 70 15.59 -8.58 17.11
CA LYS A 70 16.29 -7.34 16.72
C LYS A 70 16.54 -7.19 15.22
N GLY A 71 15.94 -8.06 14.39
CA GLY A 71 16.15 -8.02 12.94
C GLY A 71 15.28 -6.99 12.24
N PRO A 72 15.57 -6.70 10.96
CA PRO A 72 14.59 -6.05 10.11
C PRO A 72 13.31 -6.90 10.13
N PHE A 73 12.17 -6.32 10.50
CA PHE A 73 10.90 -7.04 10.46
C PHE A 73 10.25 -6.84 9.09
N PHE A 74 10.25 -7.88 8.27
CA PHE A 74 9.50 -7.93 7.02
C PHE A 74 8.08 -8.48 7.27
N PRO A 75 7.02 -7.71 6.97
CA PRO A 75 5.64 -8.14 7.17
C PRO A 75 5.21 -9.20 6.15
N ARG A 76 4.20 -9.99 6.51
CA ARG A 76 3.60 -11.03 5.65
C ARG A 76 2.28 -10.61 4.99
N MET A 77 1.54 -9.70 5.64
CA MET A 77 0.22 -9.29 5.17
C MET A 77 0.33 -8.25 4.04
N PRO A 78 -0.57 -8.27 3.04
CA PRO A 78 -0.48 -7.41 1.86
C PRO A 78 -0.59 -5.92 2.18
N ASP A 79 -1.49 -5.55 3.10
CA ASP A 79 -1.62 -4.18 3.63
C ASP A 79 -0.30 -3.65 4.21
N LYS A 80 0.37 -4.48 5.00
CA LYS A 80 1.63 -4.13 5.66
C LYS A 80 2.79 -4.11 4.68
N ILE A 81 2.80 -4.98 3.66
CA ILE A 81 3.80 -4.95 2.59
C ILE A 81 3.67 -3.63 1.82
N LEU A 82 2.46 -3.26 1.40
CA LEU A 82 2.21 -2.01 0.68
C LEU A 82 2.55 -0.79 1.56
N LYS A 83 2.12 -0.78 2.83
CA LYS A 83 2.45 0.26 3.81
C LYS A 83 3.96 0.37 4.05
N ARG A 84 4.68 -0.76 4.09
CA ARG A 84 6.15 -0.81 4.21
C ARG A 84 6.83 -0.18 2.99
N THR A 85 6.30 -0.44 1.79
CA THR A 85 6.78 0.14 0.54
C THR A 85 6.63 1.66 0.53
N VAL A 86 5.43 2.18 0.84
CA VAL A 86 5.20 3.65 0.92
C VAL A 86 6.11 4.28 1.99
N ARG A 87 6.25 3.64 3.15
CA ARG A 87 7.16 4.09 4.21
C ARG A 87 8.61 4.17 3.74
N GLY A 88 9.05 3.28 2.85
CA GLY A 88 10.39 3.31 2.27
C GLY A 88 10.65 4.53 1.37
N MET A 89 9.58 5.11 0.82
CA MET A 89 9.62 6.31 -0.04
C MET A 89 9.48 7.62 0.76
N LEU A 90 9.23 7.55 2.07
CA LEU A 90 9.06 8.72 2.93
C LEU A 90 10.30 8.95 3.83
N PRO A 91 10.72 10.21 4.04
CA PRO A 91 11.80 10.56 4.97
C PRO A 91 11.33 10.51 6.45
N TYR A 92 10.76 9.37 6.86
CA TYR A 92 10.05 9.22 8.15
C TYR A 92 10.97 9.29 9.38
N GLN A 93 12.25 8.91 9.25
CA GLN A 93 13.21 9.00 10.36
C GLN A 93 13.78 10.42 10.50
N LYS A 94 13.92 11.14 9.40
CA LYS A 94 14.65 12.42 9.34
C LYS A 94 13.76 13.63 9.58
N SER A 95 12.48 13.57 9.18
CA SER A 95 11.61 14.75 9.15
C SER A 95 10.32 14.55 9.94
N ARG A 96 9.77 15.63 10.52
CA ARG A 96 8.45 15.61 11.17
C ARG A 96 7.35 15.38 10.13
N SER A 97 7.45 16.04 8.97
CA SER A 97 6.52 15.88 7.84
C SER A 97 6.45 14.43 7.35
N GLY A 98 7.57 13.71 7.24
CA GLY A 98 7.57 12.30 6.87
C GLY A 98 6.86 11.38 7.89
N ARG A 99 6.93 11.70 9.20
CA ARG A 99 6.18 10.96 10.23
C ARG A 99 4.68 11.24 10.16
N ILE A 100 4.30 12.50 9.89
CA ILE A 100 2.90 12.91 9.70
C ILE A 100 2.33 12.23 8.45
N ALA A 101 3.04 12.29 7.33
CA ALA A 101 2.68 11.61 6.09
C ALA A 101 2.42 10.11 6.31
N LEU A 102 3.31 9.42 7.03
CA LEU A 102 3.11 8.01 7.34
C LEU A 102 1.92 7.75 8.27
N ARG A 103 1.62 8.66 9.19
CA ARG A 103 0.46 8.56 10.09
C ARG A 103 -0.86 8.75 9.33
N ASN A 104 -0.86 9.61 8.32
CA ASN A 104 -2.01 9.90 7.48
C ASN A 104 -2.29 8.82 6.42
N LEU A 105 -1.39 7.83 6.28
CA LEU A 105 -1.55 6.69 5.40
C LEU A 105 -2.27 5.53 6.09
N ARG A 106 -3.42 5.16 5.54
CA ARG A 106 -4.17 3.95 5.86
C ARG A 106 -4.16 3.00 4.66
N VAL A 107 -3.94 1.72 4.90
CA VAL A 107 -3.96 0.68 3.87
C VAL A 107 -4.84 -0.43 4.41
N GLU A 108 -5.81 -0.85 3.62
CA GLU A 108 -6.79 -1.87 3.98
C GLU A 108 -6.77 -3.01 2.96
N ILE A 109 -7.10 -4.20 3.46
CA ILE A 109 -7.34 -5.38 2.64
C ILE A 109 -8.82 -5.39 2.29
N GLY A 110 -9.12 -5.63 1.01
CA GLY A 110 -10.46 -5.50 0.47
C GLY A 110 -10.99 -4.07 0.55
N THR A 111 -12.31 -3.94 0.39
CA THR A 111 -13.03 -2.67 0.52
C THR A 111 -13.87 -2.71 1.79
N PRO A 112 -13.61 -1.83 2.78
CA PRO A 112 -14.45 -1.77 3.98
C PRO A 112 -15.86 -1.35 3.60
N SER A 113 -16.88 -1.83 4.34
CA SER A 113 -18.30 -1.54 4.10
C SER A 113 -18.58 -0.03 3.96
N ASN A 114 -17.87 0.80 4.72
CA ASN A 114 -17.99 2.27 4.71
C ASN A 114 -17.49 2.94 3.41
N LEU A 115 -16.79 2.20 2.54
CA LEU A 115 -16.29 2.67 1.25
C LEU A 115 -16.89 1.87 0.07
N LYS A 116 -17.77 0.89 0.35
CA LYS A 116 -18.49 0.15 -0.70
C LYS A 116 -19.66 1.03 -1.19
N GLY A 117 -19.51 1.65 -2.36
CA GLY A 117 -20.54 2.46 -3.00
C GLY A 117 -20.15 3.93 -3.09
N ASN A 118 -20.86 4.81 -2.37
CA ASN A 118 -20.56 6.23 -2.34
C ASN A 118 -19.50 6.57 -1.30
N LEU A 119 -18.55 7.41 -1.69
CA LEU A 119 -17.54 7.92 -0.77
C LEU A 119 -18.21 8.81 0.28
N PRO A 120 -17.88 8.66 1.58
CA PRO A 120 -18.39 9.55 2.61
C PRO A 120 -17.97 11.00 2.35
N ASP A 121 -18.72 11.95 2.89
CA ASP A 121 -18.44 13.38 2.73
C ASP A 121 -16.95 13.72 3.03
N GLY A 122 -16.33 14.46 2.12
CA GLY A 122 -14.89 14.81 2.19
C GLY A 122 -13.92 13.72 1.71
N HIS A 123 -14.41 12.60 1.18
CA HIS A 123 -13.57 11.61 0.50
C HIS A 123 -13.63 11.78 -1.02
N GLU A 124 -12.46 11.71 -1.66
CA GLU A 124 -12.34 11.82 -3.12
C GLU A 124 -11.51 10.67 -3.67
N TRP A 125 -11.87 10.16 -4.85
CA TRP A 125 -11.01 9.21 -5.56
C TRP A 125 -9.75 9.93 -6.05
N GLY A 126 -8.59 9.35 -5.76
CA GLY A 126 -7.33 9.91 -6.20
C GLY A 126 -7.09 9.72 -7.70
N ASP A 127 -6.53 10.74 -8.35
CA ASP A 127 -6.16 10.68 -9.77
C ASP A 127 -5.11 9.58 -10.01
N THR A 128 -5.50 8.57 -10.79
CA THR A 128 -4.64 7.44 -11.15
C THR A 128 -4.12 7.56 -12.59
N SER A 129 -4.62 8.52 -13.36
CA SER A 129 -4.38 8.65 -14.81
C SER A 129 -2.90 8.76 -15.17
N LYS A 130 -2.09 9.36 -14.30
CA LYS A 130 -0.65 9.59 -14.53
C LYS A 130 0.20 8.32 -14.51
N PHE A 131 -0.23 7.30 -13.77
CA PHE A 131 0.54 6.07 -13.58
C PHE A 131 -0.22 4.80 -13.95
N ASP A 132 -1.48 4.93 -14.35
CA ASP A 132 -2.25 3.87 -14.95
C ASP A 132 -1.65 3.50 -16.30
N ARG A 133 -1.08 2.29 -16.38
CA ARG A 133 -0.59 1.71 -17.62
C ARG A 133 -1.03 0.26 -17.63
N GLY A 134 -1.09 -0.32 -18.82
CA GLY A 134 -1.35 -1.76 -18.98
C GLY A 134 -0.46 -2.61 -18.07
N LEU A 135 -1.04 -3.70 -17.59
CA LEU A 135 -0.33 -4.68 -16.78
C LEU A 135 0.91 -5.19 -17.54
N PRO A 136 2.05 -5.35 -16.85
CA PRO A 136 3.25 -5.89 -17.49
C PRO A 136 3.04 -7.36 -17.88
N ASN A 137 3.77 -7.83 -18.90
CA ASN A 137 3.63 -9.21 -19.43
C ASN A 137 3.80 -10.32 -18.38
N SER A 138 4.59 -10.05 -17.33
CA SER A 138 4.76 -10.96 -16.19
C SER A 138 4.59 -10.20 -14.89
N PHE A 139 3.70 -10.70 -14.06
CA PHE A 139 3.37 -10.10 -12.79
C PHE A 139 2.88 -11.11 -11.77
N VAL A 140 2.91 -10.68 -10.51
CA VAL A 140 2.41 -11.44 -9.35
C VAL A 140 1.59 -10.50 -8.49
N ARG A 141 0.47 -10.99 -7.95
CA ARG A 141 -0.34 -10.20 -7.02
C ARG A 141 0.21 -10.28 -5.61
N LEU A 142 -0.10 -9.26 -4.81
CA LEU A 142 0.29 -9.23 -3.41
C LEU A 142 -0.34 -10.36 -2.59
N GLU A 143 -1.53 -10.83 -2.95
CA GLU A 143 -2.18 -12.00 -2.36
C GLU A 143 -1.29 -13.25 -2.47
N ASP A 144 -0.82 -13.59 -3.67
CA ASP A 144 0.04 -14.75 -3.92
C ASP A 144 1.37 -14.65 -3.16
N ILE A 145 1.94 -13.44 -3.09
CA ILE A 145 3.18 -13.18 -2.35
C ILE A 145 2.93 -13.39 -0.87
N SER A 146 1.82 -12.88 -0.34
CA SER A 146 1.48 -12.99 1.08
C SER A 146 1.22 -14.45 1.47
N GLU A 147 0.51 -15.21 0.63
CA GLU A 147 0.32 -16.65 0.77
C GLU A 147 1.66 -17.38 0.81
N SER A 148 2.58 -17.10 -0.13
CA SER A 148 3.91 -17.72 -0.17
C SER A 148 4.75 -17.45 1.10
N LEU A 149 4.49 -16.33 1.77
CA LEU A 149 5.14 -15.94 3.02
C LEU A 149 4.45 -16.51 4.27
N GLY A 150 3.36 -17.27 4.10
CA GLY A 150 2.56 -17.88 5.16
C GLY A 150 1.65 -16.87 5.87
N ALA A 151 1.04 -15.96 5.11
CA ALA A 151 -0.11 -15.19 5.58
C ALA A 151 -1.39 -16.03 5.48
N ASP A 152 -2.30 -15.83 6.43
CA ASP A 152 -3.59 -16.51 6.45
C ASP A 152 -4.56 -15.82 5.48
N ILE A 153 -4.92 -16.55 4.42
CA ILE A 153 -5.73 -16.09 3.28
C ILE A 153 -7.20 -15.97 3.65
N THR A 154 -7.65 -16.73 4.66
CA THR A 154 -9.04 -16.72 5.13
C THR A 154 -9.47 -15.37 5.69
N ARG A 155 -8.51 -14.48 6.00
CA ARG A 155 -8.76 -13.09 6.41
C ARG A 155 -9.01 -12.12 5.27
N PHE A 156 -8.71 -12.50 4.02
CA PHE A 156 -8.81 -11.60 2.87
C PHE A 156 -10.22 -11.58 2.27
N GLY A 157 -10.95 -12.68 2.38
CA GLY A 157 -12.35 -12.80 2.00
C GLY A 157 -13.26 -12.30 3.10
N GLY A 158 -13.54 -11.00 3.12
CA GLY A 158 -14.71 -10.48 3.82
C GLY A 158 -15.98 -10.93 3.09
N GLU A 159 -16.35 -12.19 3.24
CA GLU A 159 -17.75 -12.59 3.12
C GLU A 159 -18.48 -12.04 4.36
N ALA A 160 -19.20 -10.95 4.13
CA ALA A 160 -20.37 -10.53 4.87
C ALA A 160 -21.34 -9.92 3.86
#